data_AF-A0A436FDS7-F1
#
_entry.id   AF-A0A436FDS7-F1
#
_cell.length_a   1.000
_cell.length_b   1.000
_cell.length_c   1.000
_cell.angle_alpha   90.00
_cell.angle_beta   90.00
_cell.angle_gamma   90.00
#
_symmetry.space_group_name_H-M   'P 1'
#
loop_
_entity.id
_entity.type
_entity.pdbx_description
1 polymer ?
#
loop_
_entity_poly.entity_id
_entity_poly.type
_entity_poly.pdbx_seq_one_letter_code
_entity_poly.pdbx_strand_id
1 'polypeptide(L)'
;MWGGNWAVWGGGTYKFNEKTSFNAQVSADDWKNVGVAANIAYDVVPGFTVTAEVDYLHAGRFGDVNYVNPSFTPADKKNSIGGLLRFQRSF
;
A
#
# COMPACT_ATOMS: atom_id res chain seq x y z
N MET A 1 -6.31 -3.69 -7.41
CA MET A 1 -7.21 -3.95 -8.55
C MET A 1 -7.87 -2.64 -8.88
N TRP A 2 -7.82 -2.19 -10.14
CA TRP A 2 -8.44 -0.94 -10.57
C TRP A 2 -9.77 -1.22 -11.25
N GLY A 3 -10.68 -0.26 -11.20
CA GLY A 3 -12.00 -0.35 -11.82
C GLY A 3 -12.27 0.76 -12.82
N GLY A 4 -12.92 0.42 -13.93
CA GLY A 4 -13.37 1.37 -14.96
C GLY A 4 -12.39 1.50 -16.12
N ASN A 5 -12.25 2.70 -16.69
CA ASN A 5 -11.50 2.92 -17.95
C ASN A 5 -10.08 3.46 -17.76
N TRP A 6 -9.73 3.94 -16.57
CA TRP A 6 -8.41 4.48 -16.28
C TRP A 6 -7.98 4.22 -14.83
N ALA A 7 -6.67 4.21 -14.62
CA ALA A 7 -6.03 4.18 -13.32
C ALA A 7 -4.73 4.98 -13.39
N VAL A 8 -4.40 5.68 -12.31
CA VAL A 8 -3.14 6.41 -12.15
C VAL A 8 -2.49 6.04 -10.83
N TRP A 9 -1.17 6.01 -10.82
CA TRP A 9 -0.38 5.81 -9.61
C TRP A 9 0.89 6.64 -9.68
N GLY A 10 1.37 7.03 -8.52
CA GLY A 10 2.60 7.78 -8.36
C GLY A 10 3.17 7.52 -6.99
N GLY A 11 4.50 7.51 -6.90
CA GLY A 11 5.18 7.29 -5.64
C GLY A 11 6.62 7.74 -5.71
N GLY A 12 7.21 7.86 -4.53
CA GLY A 12 8.58 8.29 -4.37
C GLY A 12 9.24 7.55 -3.22
N THR A 13 10.56 7.43 -3.35
CA THR A 13 11.43 6.90 -2.31
C THR A 13 12.31 8.04 -1.81
N TYR A 14 12.37 8.21 -0.49
CA TYR A 14 13.28 9.11 0.17
C TYR A 14 14.29 8.32 1.01
N LYS A 15 15.57 8.47 0.71
CA LYS A 15 16.66 7.83 1.47
C LYS A 15 17.12 8.78 2.56
N PHE A 16 16.82 8.48 3.82
CA PHE A 16 17.27 9.29 4.95
C PHE A 16 18.78 9.14 5.18
N ASN A 17 19.27 7.90 5.08
CA ASN A 17 20.67 7.54 5.26
C ASN A 17 20.95 6.19 4.59
N GLU A 18 22.18 5.68 4.73
CA GLU A 18 22.58 4.40 4.14
C GLU A 18 21.74 3.20 4.61
N LYS A 19 21.17 3.26 5.81
CA LYS A 19 20.39 2.18 6.43
C LYS A 19 18.89 2.38 6.39
N THR A 20 18.39 3.56 6.01
CA THR A 20 16.98 3.92 6.21
C THR A 20 16.41 4.58 4.96
N SER A 21 15.34 4.00 4.45
CA SER A 21 14.57 4.56 3.34
C SER A 21 13.09 4.59 3.68
N PHE A 22 12.41 5.61 3.19
CA PHE A 22 10.98 5.78 3.25
C PHE A 22 10.41 5.71 1.84
N ASN A 23 9.29 5.02 1.67
CA ASN A 23 8.57 4.93 0.42
C ASN A 23 7.13 5.39 0.66
N ALA A 24 6.60 6.18 -0.26
CA ALA A 24 5.18 6.53 -0.29
C ALA A 24 4.65 6.35 -1.71
N GLN A 25 3.46 5.79 -1.83
CA GLN A 25 2.75 5.60 -3.08
C GLN A 25 1.28 5.95 -2.90
N VAL A 26 0.71 6.58 -3.92
CA VAL A 26 -0.72 6.85 -4.03
C VAL A 26 -1.20 6.32 -5.37
N SER A 27 -2.41 5.77 -5.39
CA SER A 27 -3.10 5.34 -6.60
C SER A 27 -4.57 5.73 -6.56
N ALA A 28 -5.14 5.98 -7.73
CA ALA A 28 -6.56 6.26 -7.91
C ALA A 28 -7.06 5.72 -9.24
N ASP A 29 -8.35 5.44 -9.34
CA ASP A 29 -8.98 4.95 -10.56
C ASP A 29 -10.35 5.57 -10.85
N ASP A 30 -10.89 5.22 -12.01
CA ASP A 30 -12.17 5.69 -12.53
C ASP A 30 -13.38 5.32 -11.64
N TRP A 31 -13.27 4.25 -10.86
CA TRP A 31 -14.29 3.86 -9.87
C TRP A 31 -14.17 4.63 -8.56
N LYS A 32 -13.32 5.67 -8.53
CA LYS A 32 -13.03 6.50 -7.36
C LYS A 32 -12.40 5.68 -6.23
N ASN A 33 -11.75 4.57 -6.54
CA ASN A 33 -10.92 3.91 -5.53
C ASN A 33 -9.68 4.77 -5.29
N VAL A 34 -9.24 4.84 -4.03
CA VAL A 34 -7.99 5.52 -3.66
C VAL A 34 -7.19 4.59 -2.77
N GLY A 35 -5.94 4.33 -3.16
CA GLY A 35 -4.98 3.57 -2.37
C GLY A 35 -3.83 4.48 -1.95
N VAL A 36 -3.42 4.41 -0.69
CA VAL A 36 -2.20 5.06 -0.18
C VAL A 36 -1.40 4.00 0.56
N ALA A 37 -0.13 3.86 0.21
CA ALA A 37 0.82 2.97 0.88
C ALA A 37 2.03 3.79 1.34
N ALA A 38 2.46 3.58 2.57
CA ALA A 38 3.66 4.21 3.11
C ALA A 38 4.45 3.20 3.93
N ASN A 39 5.77 3.12 3.70
CA ASN A 39 6.64 2.22 4.44
C ASN A 39 8.00 2.82 4.76
N ILE A 40 8.61 2.29 5.82
CA ILE A 40 10.01 2.54 6.18
C ILE A 40 10.73 1.20 6.13
N ALA A 41 11.81 1.14 5.36
CA ALA A 41 12.76 0.03 5.37
C ALA A 41 14.02 0.44 6.13
N TYR A 42 14.37 -0.35 7.14
CA TYR A 42 15.52 -0.13 8.00
C TYR A 42 16.44 -1.35 8.03
N ASP A 43 17.70 -1.13 7.64
CA ASP A 43 18.77 -2.13 7.73
C ASP A 43 19.36 -2.12 9.15
N VAL A 44 18.90 -3.07 9.97
CA VAL A 44 19.34 -3.22 11.35
C VAL A 44 20.83 -3.61 11.38
N VAL A 45 21.20 -4.58 10.56
CA VAL A 45 22.57 -5.03 10.29
C VAL A 45 22.72 -5.38 8.81
N PRO A 46 23.93 -5.43 8.24
CA PRO A 46 24.13 -5.83 6.85
C PRO A 46 23.42 -7.16 6.53
N GLY A 47 22.58 -7.14 5.50
CA GLY A 47 21.77 -8.28 5.08
C GLY A 47 20.55 -8.56 5.95
N PHE A 48 20.15 -7.70 6.91
CA PHE A 48 18.89 -7.83 7.65
C PHE A 48 18.10 -6.52 7.62
N THR A 49 16.98 -6.55 6.92
CA THR A 49 16.08 -5.40 6.73
C THR A 49 14.76 -5.67 7.42
N VAL A 50 14.29 -4.69 8.19
CA VAL A 50 12.94 -4.65 8.75
C VAL A 50 12.14 -3.58 8.01
N THR A 51 10.99 -3.95 7.46
CA THR A 51 10.10 -3.01 6.77
C THR A 51 8.76 -2.92 7.51
N ALA A 52 8.41 -1.72 7.96
CA ALA A 52 7.09 -1.43 8.49
C ALA A 52 6.28 -0.67 7.43
N GLU A 53 5.07 -1.14 7.12
CA GLU A 53 4.20 -0.59 6.10
C GLU A 53 2.79 -0.38 6.64
N VAL A 54 2.17 0.73 6.23
CA VAL A 54 0.77 1.04 6.46
C VAL A 54 0.10 1.37 5.13
N ASP A 55 -1.09 0.84 4.96
CA ASP A 55 -1.89 0.99 3.75
C ASP A 55 -3.27 1.51 4.11
N TYR A 56 -3.77 2.43 3.30
CA TYR A 56 -5.14 2.91 3.32
C TYR A 56 -5.80 2.63 1.98
N LEU A 57 -7.05 2.16 2.04
CA LEU A 57 -7.89 1.90 0.89
C LEU A 57 -9.25 2.55 1.07
N HIS A 58 -9.62 3.39 0.11
CA HIS A 58 -10.99 3.83 -0.11
C HIS A 58 -11.58 3.07 -1.29
N ALA A 59 -12.71 2.39 -1.06
CA ALA A 59 -13.50 1.74 -2.10
C ALA A 59 -14.62 2.68 -2.58
N GLY A 60 -14.45 3.27 -3.76
CA GLY A 60 -15.35 4.30 -4.28
C GLY A 60 -16.76 3.80 -4.63
N ARG A 61 -16.89 2.51 -4.93
CA ARG A 61 -18.15 1.81 -5.24
C ARG A 61 -18.64 0.88 -4.14
N PHE A 62 -18.20 1.11 -2.90
CA PHE A 62 -18.61 0.27 -1.77
C PHE A 62 -20.13 0.25 -1.60
N GLY A 63 -20.73 -0.94 -1.63
CA GLY A 63 -22.19 -1.13 -1.48
C GLY A 63 -22.98 -1.10 -2.78
N ASP A 64 -22.34 -0.90 -3.94
CA ASP A 64 -23.01 -1.02 -5.23
C ASP A 64 -23.43 -2.48 -5.52
N VAL A 65 -24.52 -2.69 -6.27
CA VAL A 65 -24.99 -4.04 -6.65
C VAL A 65 -23.97 -4.85 -7.47
N ASN A 66 -23.02 -4.16 -8.11
CA ASN A 66 -21.90 -4.73 -8.86
C ASN A 66 -20.57 -4.64 -8.08
N TYR A 67 -20.62 -4.30 -6.79
CA TYR A 67 -19.44 -4.26 -5.94
C TYR A 67 -18.96 -5.69 -5.66
N VAL A 68 -17.95 -6.11 -6.41
CA VAL A 68 -17.17 -7.30 -6.07
C VAL A 68 -16.02 -6.81 -5.19
N ASN A 69 -15.99 -7.22 -3.92
CA ASN A 69 -14.80 -7.02 -3.09
C ASN A 69 -13.72 -7.99 -3.58
N PRO A 70 -12.69 -7.54 -4.33
CA PRO A 70 -11.67 -8.43 -4.85
C PRO A 70 -10.50 -8.58 -3.85
N SER A 71 -10.67 -8.06 -2.63
CA SER A 71 -9.60 -7.94 -1.66
C SER A 71 -9.35 -9.29 -1.00
N PHE A 72 -8.14 -9.82 -1.17
CA PHE A 72 -7.63 -10.97 -0.42
C PHE A 72 -7.29 -10.63 1.05
N THR A 73 -7.78 -9.49 1.53
CA THR A 73 -7.57 -8.98 2.88
C THR A 73 -8.92 -8.76 3.57
N PRO A 74 -8.97 -8.68 4.90
CA PRO A 74 -10.19 -8.37 5.65
C PRO A 74 -10.73 -6.93 5.43
N ALA A 75 -10.30 -6.24 4.37
CA ALA A 75 -10.77 -4.90 4.01
C ALA A 75 -12.19 -4.96 3.44
N ASP A 76 -13.17 -5.06 4.33
CA ASP A 76 -14.61 -5.22 4.05
C ASP A 76 -15.42 -3.94 4.26
N LYS A 77 -14.74 -2.79 4.39
CA LYS A 77 -15.35 -1.47 4.61
C LYS A 77 -15.02 -0.51 3.49
N LYS A 78 -15.90 0.48 3.30
CA LYS A 78 -15.68 1.61 2.38
C LYS A 78 -14.32 2.27 2.54
N ASN A 79 -13.86 2.40 3.79
CA ASN A 79 -12.52 2.82 4.14
C ASN A 79 -11.88 1.72 4.97
N SER A 80 -10.69 1.29 4.58
CA SER A 80 -9.95 0.23 5.24
C SER A 80 -8.52 0.70 5.49
N ILE A 81 -7.98 0.33 6.64
CA ILE A 81 -6.57 0.52 6.98
C ILE A 81 -5.96 -0.86 7.27
N GLY A 82 -4.76 -1.08 6.74
CA GLY A 82 -3.99 -2.29 6.93
C GLY A 82 -2.52 -1.97 7.07
N GLY A 83 -1.73 -3.00 7.29
CA GLY A 83 -0.29 -2.85 7.32
C GLY A 83 0.39 -4.19 7.48
N LEU A 84 1.70 -4.17 7.33
CA LEU A 84 2.54 -5.33 7.51
C LEU A 84 3.86 -4.95 8.17
N LEU A 85 4.43 -5.92 8.87
CA LEU A 85 5.80 -5.87 9.34
C LEU A 85 6.56 -7.03 8.68
N ARG A 86 7.59 -6.69 7.90
CA ARG A 86 8.38 -7.65 7.12
C ARG A 86 9.79 -7.74 7.67
N PHE A 87 10.27 -8.96 7.75
CA PHE A 87 11.65 -9.28 8.12
C PHE A 87 12.31 -9.97 6.93
N GLN A 88 13.37 -9.39 6.39
CA GLN A 88 14.10 -9.92 5.24
C GLN A 88 15.56 -10.13 5.62
N ARG A 89 16.05 -11.36 5.48
CA ARG A 89 17.46 -11.72 5.71
C ARG A 89 18.07 -12.26 4.42
N SER A 90 19.25 -11.76 4.07
CA SER A 90 20.10 -12.29 3.02
C SER A 90 21.38 -12.89 3.64
N PHE A 91 21.85 -13.99 3.06
CA PHE A 91 23.02 -14.76 3.52
C PHE A 91 24.18 -14.61 2.54
#